data_AF-A0A8T6NBX9-F1
#
_entry.id   AF-A0A8T6NBX9-F1
#
_cell.length_a   1.000
_cell.length_b   1.000
_cell.length_c   1.000
_cell.angle_alpha   90.00
_cell.angle_beta   90.00
_cell.angle_gamma   90.00
#
_symmetry.space_group_name_H-M   'P 1'
#
loop_
_entity.id
_entity.type
_entity.pdbx_description
1 polymer ?
#
loop_
_entity_poly.entity_id
_entity_poly.type
_entity_poly.pdbx_seq_one_letter_code
_entity_poly.pdbx_strand_id
1 'polypeptide(L)'
;MSVDRVLLDQLYRARLMELRERAESAGFRKNGSVEVLRARLIRNQVMGDYDFSWDGIQAMSHLELGDILKIFGIKSSGSHKERRQRLWLHLNYDSRRLTVENLAEMERDKLH
;
A
#
# COMPACT_ATOMS: atom_id res chain seq x y z
N MET A 1 -15.58 -7.81 -3.25
CA MET A 1 -14.76 -6.74 -3.81
C MET A 1 -14.53 -7.02 -5.29
N SER A 2 -14.96 -6.11 -6.19
CA SER A 2 -14.63 -6.22 -7.61
C SER A 2 -13.29 -5.53 -7.83
N VAL A 3 -12.30 -6.24 -8.36
CA VAL A 3 -10.95 -5.73 -8.60
C VAL A 3 -10.64 -5.95 -10.06
N ASP A 4 -10.20 -4.92 -10.77
CA ASP A 4 -9.70 -5.08 -12.14
C ASP A 4 -8.38 -5.86 -12.12
N ARG A 5 -8.49 -7.18 -12.33
CA ARG A 5 -7.36 -8.11 -12.31
C ARG A 5 -6.41 -7.88 -13.49
N VAL A 6 -6.91 -7.37 -14.61
CA VAL A 6 -6.09 -7.10 -15.80
C VAL A 6 -5.20 -5.91 -15.52
N LEU A 7 -5.78 -4.82 -15.01
CA LEU A 7 -5.00 -3.65 -14.60
C LEU A 7 -4.02 -3.99 -13.48
N LEU A 8 -4.44 -4.78 -12.49
CA LEU A 8 -3.57 -5.20 -11.40
C LEU A 8 -2.35 -6.00 -11.91
N ASP A 9 -2.54 -6.98 -12.78
CA ASP A 9 -1.45 -7.77 -13.38
C ASP A 9 -0.50 -6.89 -14.21
N GLN A 10 -1.02 -5.92 -14.97
CA GLN A 10 -0.20 -4.94 -15.68
C GLN A 10 0.69 -4.14 -14.73
N LEU A 11 0.16 -3.67 -13.61
CA LEU A 11 0.93 -2.91 -12.60
C LEU A 11 2.01 -3.79 -11.92
N TYR A 12 1.78 -5.09 -11.79
CA TYR A 12 2.79 -6.02 -11.27
C TYR A 12 3.93 -6.29 -12.26
N ARG A 13 3.62 -6.42 -13.55
CA ARG A 13 4.60 -6.69 -14.60
C ARG A 13 5.36 -5.45 -15.08
N ALA A 14 4.80 -4.26 -14.87
CA ALA A 14 5.37 -3.01 -15.33
C ALA A 14 6.75 -2.74 -14.73
N ARG A 15 7.64 -2.20 -15.57
CA ARG A 15 8.98 -1.77 -15.15
C ARG A 15 8.91 -0.42 -14.44
N LEU A 16 9.98 -0.08 -13.71
CA LEU A 16 10.05 1.19 -12.97
C LEU A 16 9.73 2.42 -13.84
N MET A 17 10.23 2.47 -15.06
CA MET A 17 10.02 3.60 -15.96
C MET A 17 8.56 3.72 -16.40
N GLU A 18 7.92 2.60 -16.75
CA GLU A 18 6.49 2.55 -17.10
C GLU A 18 5.60 2.97 -15.91
N LEU A 19 5.94 2.54 -14.69
CA LEU A 19 5.22 2.96 -13.48
C LEU A 19 5.37 4.46 -13.22
N ARG A 20 6.54 5.05 -13.51
CA ARG A 20 6.77 6.50 -13.40
C ARG A 20 5.95 7.28 -14.41
N GLU A 21 5.94 6.86 -15.67
CA GLU A 21 5.16 7.48 -16.74
C GLU A 21 3.66 7.39 -16.46
N ARG A 22 3.17 6.24 -15.99
CA ARG A 22 1.77 6.08 -15.56
C ARG A 22 1.42 6.98 -14.38
N ALA A 23 2.30 7.06 -13.37
CA ALA A 23 2.09 7.94 -12.23
C ALA A 23 2.03 9.40 -12.66
N GLU A 24 2.95 9.84 -13.51
CA GLU A 24 2.98 11.20 -14.07
C GLU A 24 1.74 11.51 -14.90
N SER A 25 1.33 10.60 -15.80
CA SER A 25 0.13 10.73 -16.63
C SER A 25 -1.16 10.82 -15.80
N ALA A 26 -1.17 10.18 -14.62
CA ALA A 26 -2.29 10.23 -13.68
C ALA A 26 -2.16 11.40 -12.66
N GLY A 27 -1.19 12.30 -12.81
CA GLY A 27 -1.01 13.46 -11.93
C GLY A 27 -0.38 13.16 -10.57
N PHE A 28 0.23 11.98 -10.41
CA PHE A 28 0.87 11.56 -9.17
C PHE A 28 2.39 11.76 -9.21
N ARG A 29 3.00 11.85 -8.02
CA ARG A 29 4.46 11.89 -7.88
C ARG A 29 5.08 10.62 -8.49
N LYS A 30 6.16 10.77 -9.25
CA LYS A 30 6.91 9.66 -9.88
C LYS A 30 8.14 9.20 -9.08
N ASN A 31 8.24 9.62 -7.83
CA ASN A 31 9.34 9.25 -6.93
C ASN A 31 9.06 7.94 -6.17
N GLY A 32 10.15 7.28 -5.76
CA GLY A 32 10.13 6.05 -4.98
C GLY A 32 10.66 4.83 -5.74
N SER A 33 10.72 3.72 -5.01
CA SER A 33 10.98 2.38 -5.56
C SER A 33 9.80 1.87 -6.42
N VAL A 34 10.01 0.74 -7.10
CA VAL A 34 8.96 0.04 -7.86
C VAL A 34 7.73 -0.21 -6.99
N GLU A 35 7.94 -0.71 -5.77
CA GLU A 35 6.85 -1.03 -4.85
C GLU A 35 6.09 0.23 -4.39
N VAL A 36 6.78 1.35 -4.15
CA VAL A 36 6.13 2.62 -3.79
C VAL A 36 5.23 3.11 -4.93
N LEU A 37 5.71 3.06 -6.17
CA LEU A 37 4.91 3.47 -7.32
C LEU A 37 3.76 2.50 -7.59
N ARG A 38 4.00 1.20 -7.43
CA ARG A 38 2.96 0.18 -7.57
C ARG A 38 1.87 0.36 -6.52
N ALA A 39 2.23 0.51 -5.25
CA ALA A 39 1.29 0.78 -4.17
C ALA A 39 0.45 2.03 -4.45
N ARG A 40 1.10 3.11 -4.92
CA ARG A 40 0.42 4.35 -5.30
C ARG A 40 -0.56 4.13 -6.44
N LEU A 41 -0.17 3.44 -7.50
CA LEU A 41 -1.03 3.20 -8.65
C LEU A 41 -2.19 2.25 -8.31
N ILE A 42 -1.93 1.17 -7.56
CA ILE A 42 -2.99 0.25 -7.08
C ILE A 42 -4.00 1.03 -6.23
N ARG A 43 -3.53 1.81 -5.25
CA ARG A 43 -4.40 2.63 -4.40
C ARG A 43 -5.34 3.51 -5.20
N ASN A 44 -4.83 4.19 -6.23
CA ASN A 44 -5.62 5.20 -6.95
C ASN A 44 -6.42 4.65 -8.14
N GLN A 45 -5.91 3.64 -8.84
CA GLN A 45 -6.51 3.14 -10.08
C GLN A 45 -7.30 1.84 -9.89
N VAL A 46 -6.89 1.00 -8.94
CA VAL A 46 -7.53 -0.29 -8.66
C VAL A 46 -8.45 -0.19 -7.45
N MET A 47 -8.10 0.66 -6.48
CA MET A 47 -8.79 0.81 -5.20
C MET A 47 -9.22 2.25 -4.92
N GLY A 48 -9.55 3.02 -5.97
CA GLY A 48 -9.84 4.46 -5.85
C GLY A 48 -11.01 4.80 -4.91
N ASP A 49 -11.95 3.86 -4.72
CA ASP A 49 -13.11 4.04 -3.84
C ASP A 49 -12.82 3.71 -2.37
N TYR A 50 -11.62 3.20 -2.04
CA TYR A 50 -11.26 2.81 -0.68
C TYR A 50 -10.65 3.98 0.09
N ASP A 51 -11.16 4.20 1.31
CA ASP A 51 -10.54 5.13 2.23
C ASP A 51 -9.30 4.50 2.90
N PHE A 52 -8.14 4.95 2.46
CA PHE A 52 -6.83 4.59 3.03
C PHE A 52 -6.29 5.64 4.01
N SER A 53 -7.15 6.55 4.49
CA SER A 53 -6.83 7.39 5.65
C SER A 53 -6.57 6.52 6.89
N TRP A 54 -6.01 7.12 7.93
CA TRP A 54 -5.81 6.43 9.20
C TRP A 54 -7.15 5.90 9.75
N ASP A 55 -8.20 6.71 9.72
CA ASP A 55 -9.52 6.35 10.21
C ASP A 55 -10.18 5.29 9.34
N GLY A 56 -10.05 5.40 8.01
CA GLY A 56 -10.50 4.38 7.06
C GLY A 56 -9.88 3.02 7.35
N ILE A 57 -8.57 2.96 7.54
CA ILE A 57 -7.85 1.71 7.87
C ILE A 57 -8.25 1.17 9.25
N GLN A 58 -8.55 2.03 10.23
CA GLN A 58 -9.07 1.58 11.53
C GLN A 58 -10.48 0.99 11.40
N ALA A 59 -11.32 1.55 10.52
CA ALA A 59 -12.69 1.08 10.29
C ALA A 59 -12.77 -0.24 9.50
N MET A 60 -11.73 -0.62 8.74
CA MET A 60 -11.72 -1.86 7.96
C MET A 60 -11.85 -3.11 8.82
N SER A 61 -12.71 -4.03 8.38
CA SER A 61 -12.85 -5.35 8.98
C SER A 61 -11.59 -6.21 8.78
N HIS A 62 -11.46 -7.26 9.59
CA HIS A 62 -10.34 -8.18 9.50
C HIS A 62 -10.27 -8.92 8.16
N LEU A 63 -11.44 -9.22 7.57
CA LEU A 63 -11.56 -9.86 6.26
C LEU A 63 -11.12 -8.88 5.15
N GLU A 64 -11.65 -7.66 5.16
CA GLU A 64 -11.30 -6.63 4.17
C GLU A 64 -9.81 -6.34 4.16
N LEU A 65 -9.18 -6.15 5.33
CA LEU A 65 -7.73 -5.98 5.41
C LEU A 65 -6.98 -7.17 4.80
N GLY A 66 -7.45 -8.39 5.04
CA GLY A 66 -6.86 -9.58 4.46
C GLY A 66 -6.85 -9.56 2.94
N ASP A 67 -7.95 -9.12 2.32
CA ASP A 67 -8.07 -9.05 0.87
C ASP A 67 -7.31 -7.87 0.26
N ILE A 68 -7.35 -6.71 0.91
CA ILE A 68 -6.57 -5.53 0.53
C ILE A 68 -5.07 -5.85 0.53
N LEU A 69 -4.56 -6.51 1.58
CA LEU A 69 -3.16 -6.92 1.65
C LEU A 69 -2.77 -7.86 0.49
N LYS A 70 -3.66 -8.77 0.09
CA LYS A 70 -3.42 -9.65 -1.08
C LYS A 70 -3.39 -8.85 -2.39
N ILE A 71 -4.25 -7.84 -2.55
CA ILE A 71 -4.25 -6.96 -3.73
C ILE A 71 -2.94 -6.18 -3.84
N PHE A 72 -2.40 -5.72 -2.71
CA PHE A 72 -1.07 -5.10 -2.64
C PHE A 72 0.09 -6.11 -2.71
N GLY A 73 -0.18 -7.42 -2.77
CA GLY A 73 0.86 -8.44 -2.88
C GLY A 73 1.73 -8.57 -1.64
N ILE A 74 1.21 -8.13 -0.49
CA ILE A 74 1.89 -8.17 0.81
C ILE A 74 1.24 -9.21 1.72
N LYS A 75 2.00 -9.70 2.71
CA LYS A 75 1.56 -10.79 3.59
C LYS A 75 0.25 -10.42 4.31
N SER A 76 -0.79 -11.22 4.07
CA SER A 76 -2.13 -11.02 4.63
C SER A 76 -2.37 -11.75 5.96
N SER A 77 -1.43 -12.56 6.45
CA SER A 77 -1.53 -13.24 7.74
C SER A 77 -1.18 -12.32 8.92
N GLY A 78 -1.57 -12.74 10.12
CA GLY A 78 -1.34 -12.01 11.37
C GLY A 78 -2.64 -11.47 11.97
N SER A 79 -2.51 -10.89 13.16
CA SER A 79 -3.58 -10.23 13.91
C SER A 79 -4.11 -9.00 13.17
N HIS A 80 -5.28 -8.52 13.60
CA HIS A 80 -5.91 -7.32 13.02
C HIS A 80 -5.01 -6.08 13.14
N LYS A 81 -4.35 -5.90 14.31
CA LYS A 81 -3.37 -4.81 14.54
C LYS A 81 -2.21 -4.89 13.56
N GLU A 82 -1.58 -6.06 13.42
CA GLU A 82 -0.43 -6.25 12.51
C GLU A 82 -0.81 -5.99 11.04
N ARG A 83 -2.01 -6.42 10.62
CA ARG A 83 -2.50 -6.17 9.26
C ARG A 83 -2.70 -4.68 8.98
N ARG A 84 -3.32 -3.93 9.91
CA ARG A 84 -3.48 -2.47 9.80
C ARG A 84 -2.13 -1.78 9.73
N GLN A 85 -1.22 -2.13 10.63
CA GLN A 85 0.12 -1.56 10.65
C GLN A 85 0.86 -1.82 9.34
N ARG A 86 0.80 -3.06 8.83
CA ARG A 86 1.44 -3.41 7.55
C ARG A 86 0.89 -2.62 6.37
N LEU A 87 -0.44 -2.49 6.29
CA LEU A 87 -1.08 -1.68 5.24
C LEU A 87 -0.67 -0.21 5.35
N TRP A 88 -0.73 0.35 6.56
CA TRP A 88 -0.33 1.74 6.81
C TRP A 88 1.11 2.01 6.39
N LEU A 89 2.03 1.14 6.77
CA LEU A 89 3.44 1.26 6.43
C LEU A 89 3.67 1.14 4.92
N HIS A 90 3.03 0.18 4.26
CA HIS A 90 3.17 -0.01 2.82
C HIS A 90 2.71 1.21 2.00
N LEU A 91 1.68 1.92 2.47
CA LEU A 91 1.13 3.08 1.78
C LEU A 91 1.92 4.37 2.04
N ASN A 92 2.52 4.51 3.22
CA ASN A 92 3.12 5.76 3.67
C ASN A 92 4.65 5.75 3.69
N TYR A 93 5.28 4.57 3.71
CA TYR A 93 6.73 4.43 3.85
C TYR A 93 7.31 3.55 2.74
N ASP A 94 8.46 3.95 2.21
CA ASP A 94 9.24 3.11 1.29
C ASP A 94 9.81 1.93 2.10
N SER A 95 9.64 0.70 1.62
CA SER A 95 10.18 -0.50 2.25
C SER A 95 11.71 -0.46 2.36
N ARG A 96 12.41 0.32 1.53
CA ARG A 96 13.85 0.60 1.68
C ARG A 96 14.20 1.46 2.90
N ARG A 97 13.24 2.18 3.45
CA ARG A 97 13.34 2.95 4.69
C ARG A 97 12.75 2.22 5.88
N LEU A 98 12.21 1.01 5.72
CA LEU A 98 11.68 0.20 6.82
C LEU A 98 12.71 -0.87 7.19
N THR A 99 13.86 -0.44 7.73
CA THR A 99 14.70 -1.33 8.52
C THR A 99 14.02 -1.60 9.86
N VAL A 100 14.36 -2.73 10.51
CA VAL A 100 13.82 -3.12 11.83
C VAL A 100 13.98 -1.98 12.86
N GLU A 101 14.98 -1.13 12.70
CA GLU A 101 15.24 0.06 13.52
C GLU A 101 14.11 1.09 13.45
N ASN A 102 13.56 1.38 12.26
CA ASN A 102 12.50 2.38 12.08
C ASN A 102 11.12 1.88 12.54
N LEU A 103 10.91 0.55 12.59
CA LEU A 103 9.71 -0.05 13.17
C LEU A 103 9.65 0.17 14.69
N ALA A 104 10.79 0.15 15.38
CA ALA A 104 10.88 0.39 16.81
C ALA A 104 10.66 1.88 17.18
N GLU A 105 11.08 2.80 16.31
CA GLU A 105 10.82 4.24 16.50
C GLU A 105 9.34 4.59 16.32
N MET A 106 8.65 4.00 15.33
CA MET A 106 7.23 4.27 15.09
C MET A 106 6.29 3.75 16.18
N GLU A 107 6.66 2.70 16.94
CA GLU A 107 5.89 2.30 18.13
C GLU A 107 6.11 3.23 19.33
N ARG A 108 7.25 3.93 19.42
CA ARG A 108 7.51 4.89 20.50
C ARG A 108 6.79 6.23 20.31
N ASP A 109 6.73 6.73 19.08
CA ASP A 109 6.16 8.06 18.79
C ASP A 109 4.62 8.13 18.84
N LYS A 110 3.93 7.00 19.05
CA LYS A 110 2.48 6.97 19.31
C LYS A 110 2.12 6.84 20.80
N LEU A 111 3.10 6.99 21.71
CA LEU A 111 2.92 6.87 23.15
C LEU A 111 3.14 8.18 23.95
N HIS A 112 3.11 9.35 23.30
CA HIS A 112 3.14 10.64 23.99
C HIS A 112 1.95 11.53 23.63
#